data_AF-A0A7K2Q8J7-F1
#
_entry.id   AF-A0A7K2Q8J7-F1
#
_cell.length_a   1.000
_cell.length_b   1.000
_cell.length_c   1.000
_cell.angle_alpha   90.00
_cell.angle_beta   90.00
_cell.angle_gamma   90.00
#
_symmetry.space_group_name_H-M   'P 1'
#
loop_
_entity.id
_entity.type
_entity.pdbx_description
1 polymer ?
#
loop_
_entity_poly.entity_id
_entity_poly.type
_entity_poly.pdbx_seq_one_letter_code
_entity_poly.pdbx_strand_id
1 'polypeptide(L)' 'AGALTGALGGGDSIPAAWREACRTLSGCALPRLAGTDLVELAALLARTELTSPKG' A
#
# COMPACT_ATOMS: atom_id res chain seq x y z
N ALA A 1 6.46 -9.79 9.45
CA ALA A 1 7.29 -10.45 8.41
C ALA A 1 7.10 -9.81 7.02
N GLY A 2 5.87 -9.57 6.53
CA GLY A 2 5.66 -9.13 5.14
C GLY A 2 6.21 -7.75 4.73
N ALA A 3 6.15 -6.73 5.61
CA ALA A 3 6.57 -5.37 5.23
C ALA A 3 8.07 -5.27 4.89
N LEU A 4 8.94 -5.87 5.72
CA LEU A 4 10.38 -5.87 5.47
C LEU A 4 10.75 -6.69 4.24
N THR A 5 10.14 -7.86 4.06
CA THR A 5 10.35 -8.70 2.88
C THR A 5 9.89 -7.98 1.60
N GLY A 6 8.78 -7.25 1.63
CA GLY A 6 8.32 -6.45 0.50
C GLY A 6 9.23 -5.25 0.19
N ALA A 7 9.84 -4.64 1.20
CA ALA A 7 10.83 -3.59 1.00
C ALA A 7 12.14 -4.12 0.40
N LEU A 8 12.59 -5.30 0.84
CA LEU A 8 13.83 -5.93 0.37
C LEU A 8 13.67 -6.62 -1.00
N GLY A 9 12.54 -7.27 -1.25
CA GLY A 9 12.26 -8.00 -2.49
C GLY A 9 11.52 -7.18 -3.56
N GLY A 10 11.07 -5.97 -3.22
CA GLY A 10 10.22 -5.16 -4.08
C GLY A 10 8.80 -5.70 -4.22
N GLY A 11 7.90 -4.83 -4.67
CA GLY A 11 6.49 -5.19 -4.89
C GLY A 11 6.33 -6.36 -5.85
N ASP A 12 7.21 -6.50 -6.85
CA ASP A 12 7.13 -7.47 -7.95
C ASP A 12 7.41 -8.93 -7.55
N SER A 13 8.10 -9.18 -6.43
CA SER A 13 8.40 -10.54 -5.97
C SER A 13 7.23 -11.26 -5.28
N ILE A 14 6.11 -10.56 -5.06
CA ILE A 14 4.84 -11.20 -4.65
C ILE A 14 4.18 -11.89 -5.88
N PRO A 15 3.35 -12.93 -5.73
CA PRO A 15 2.55 -13.42 -6.85
C PRO A 15 1.52 -12.38 -7.31
N ALA A 16 1.35 -12.20 -8.63
CA ALA A 16 0.41 -11.22 -9.18
C ALA A 16 -1.03 -11.45 -8.69
N ALA A 17 -1.51 -12.69 -8.66
CA ALA A 17 -2.85 -13.02 -8.16
C ALA A 17 -3.07 -12.61 -6.69
N TRP A 18 -2.03 -12.71 -5.85
CA TRP A 18 -2.09 -12.27 -4.45
C TRP A 18 -2.10 -10.74 -4.36
N ARG A 19 -1.28 -10.06 -5.18
CA ARG A 19 -1.33 -8.60 -5.27
C ARG A 19 -2.71 -8.11 -5.69
N GLU A 20 -3.27 -8.66 -6.78
CA GLU A 20 -4.59 -8.27 -7.30
C GLU A 20 -5.69 -8.44 -6.23
N ALA A 21 -5.69 -9.57 -5.52
CA ALA A 21 -6.68 -9.83 -4.48
C ALA A 21 -6.58 -8.83 -3.31
N CYS A 22 -5.38 -8.32 -3.02
CA CYS A 22 -5.14 -7.38 -1.93
C CYS A 22 -5.15 -5.91 -2.38
N ARG A 23 -5.24 -5.58 -3.68
CA ARG A 23 -5.21 -4.19 -4.17
C ARG A 23 -6.32 -3.35 -3.57
N THR A 24 -7.53 -3.89 -3.46
CA THR A 24 -8.69 -3.13 -2.99
C THR A 24 -8.70 -3.05 -1.46
N LEU A 25 -8.58 -1.84 -0.92
CA LEU A 25 -8.75 -1.58 0.52
C LEU A 25 -10.16 -1.94 0.96
N SER A 26 -10.27 -2.85 1.94
CA SER A 26 -11.56 -3.27 2.51
C SER A 26 -12.24 -2.18 3.35
N GLY A 27 -11.49 -1.17 3.81
CA GLY A 27 -12.03 -0.03 4.56
C GLY A 27 -12.21 -0.25 6.07
N CYS A 28 -11.76 -1.38 6.63
CA CYS A 28 -12.00 -1.75 8.04
C CYS A 28 -11.45 -0.73 9.05
N ALA A 29 -10.28 -0.14 8.77
CA ALA A 29 -9.64 0.86 9.63
C ALA A 29 -9.81 2.29 9.11
N LEU A 30 -10.06 2.45 7.81
CA LEU A 30 -10.18 3.73 7.12
C LEU A 30 -11.35 3.65 6.13
N PRO A 31 -12.59 3.88 6.59
CA PRO A 31 -13.78 3.69 5.75
C PRO A 31 -13.79 4.58 4.50
N ARG A 32 -13.18 5.77 4.60
CA ARG A 32 -13.08 6.73 3.49
C ARG A 32 -12.17 6.27 2.34
N LEU A 33 -11.30 5.29 2.59
CA LEU A 33 -10.39 4.73 1.59
C LEU A 33 -10.86 3.35 1.10
N ALA A 34 -12.03 2.88 1.52
CA ALA A 34 -12.61 1.63 1.04
C ALA A 34 -12.75 1.67 -0.49
N GLY A 35 -12.40 0.57 -1.16
CA GLY A 35 -12.45 0.48 -2.62
C GLY A 35 -11.27 1.10 -3.36
N THR A 36 -10.29 1.69 -2.65
CA THR A 36 -9.11 2.31 -3.28
C THR A 36 -8.02 1.27 -3.53
N ASP A 37 -7.26 1.42 -4.62
CA ASP A 37 -6.08 0.59 -4.91
C ASP A 37 -4.90 0.97 -3.98
N LEU A 38 -4.43 0.00 -3.19
CA LEU A 38 -3.28 0.11 -2.29
C LEU A 38 -1.97 0.44 -3.02
N VAL A 39 -1.76 -0.09 -4.22
CA VAL A 39 -0.53 0.15 -5.00
C VAL A 39 -0.52 1.58 -5.52
N GLU A 40 -1.66 2.03 -6.04
CA GLU A 40 -1.83 3.42 -6.47
C GLU A 40 -1.65 4.36 -5.27
N LEU A 41 -2.31 4.08 -4.14
CA LEU A 41 -2.14 4.84 -2.89
C LEU A 41 -0.66 4.90 -2.46
N ALA A 42 0.05 3.77 -2.48
CA ALA A 42 1.47 3.70 -2.13
C ALA A 42 2.34 4.51 -3.10
N ALA A 43 2.03 4.49 -4.40
CA ALA A 43 2.71 5.34 -5.38
C ALA A 43 2.44 6.83 -5.11
N LEU A 44 1.22 7.21 -4.70
CA LEU A 44 0.93 8.59 -4.30
C LEU A 44 1.74 8.98 -3.06
N LEU A 45 1.80 8.10 -2.06
CA LEU A 45 2.56 8.33 -0.84
C LEU A 45 4.07 8.46 -1.13
N ALA A 46 4.61 7.64 -2.03
CA ALA A 46 6.02 7.69 -2.42
C ALA A 46 6.41 9.02 -3.09
N ARG A 47 5.49 9.63 -3.87
CA ARG A 47 5.71 10.95 -4.49
C ARG A 47 5.39 12.13 -3.57
N THR A 48 4.64 11.90 -2.49
CA THR A 48 4.31 12.96 -1.55
C THR A 48 5.51 13.11 -0.62
N GLU A 49 6.17 14.28 -0.59
CA GLU A 49 7.15 14.55 0.46
C GLU A 49 6.43 14.38 1.80
N LEU A 50 6.84 13.38 2.58
CA LEU A 50 6.37 13.16 3.94
C LEU A 50 6.89 14.32 4.80
N THR A 51 6.26 15.50 4.69
CA THR A 51 6.32 16.47 5.77
C THR A 51 5.77 15.74 6.99
N SER A 52 6.66 15.40 7.93
CA SER A 52 6.27 14.78 9.18
C SER A 52 5.10 15.58 9.75
N PRO A 53 3.98 14.94 10.19
CA PRO A 53 2.95 15.67 10.90
C PRO A 53 3.67 16.30 12.09
N LYS A 54 3.79 17.64 12.08
CA LYS A 54 4.30 18.40 13.22
C LYS A 54 3.39 18.07 14.39
N GLY A 55 3.91 17.25 15.31
CA GLY A 55 3.41 17.15 16.67
C GLY A 55 3.76 18.42 17.44
#